data_AF-A0AAU1L5G8-F1
#
_entry.id   AF-A0AAU1L5G8-F1
#
_cell.length_a   1.000
_cell.length_b   1.000
_cell.length_c   1.000
_cell.angle_alpha   90.00
_cell.angle_beta   90.00
_cell.angle_gamma   90.00
#
_symmetry.space_group_name_H-M   'P 1'
#
loop_
_entity.id
_entity.type
_entity.pdbx_description
1 polymer ?
#
loop_
_entity_poly.entity_id
_entity_poly.type
_entity_poly.pdbx_seq_one_letter_code
_entity_poly.pdbx_strand_id
1 'polypeptide(L)' 'MAASPASASSADCQVYLRNVGYNVGPQVENSCNAGAAWDMSGLNRHACYVSLVNLGVKVNDASTACYQLA' A
#
# COMPACT_ATOMS: atom_id res chain seq x y z
N MET A 1 -4.24 22.70 -3.20
CA MET A 1 -4.24 21.58 -2.23
C MET A 1 -3.05 20.71 -2.58
N ALA A 2 -1.99 20.71 -1.76
CA ALA A 2 -0.85 19.82 -1.96
C ALA A 2 -1.21 18.48 -1.32
N ALA A 3 -1.56 17.48 -2.14
CA ALA A 3 -1.58 16.09 -1.69
C ALA A 3 -0.17 15.78 -1.17
N SER A 4 -0.05 15.53 0.13
CA SER A 4 1.22 15.13 0.71
C SER A 4 1.71 13.88 -0.03
N PRO A 5 3.03 13.67 -0.20
CA PRO A 5 3.53 12.48 -0.89
C PRO A 5 2.98 11.17 -0.30
N ALA A 6 2.67 11.13 1.01
CA ALA A 6 1.99 10.01 1.66
C ALA A 6 0.57 9.70 1.12
N SER A 7 -0.15 10.72 0.65
CA SER A 7 -1.48 10.58 0.04
C SER A 7 -1.40 10.08 -1.40
N ALA A 8 -0.36 10.46 -2.14
CA ALA A 8 -0.15 10.00 -3.51
C ALA A 8 0.24 8.53 -3.53
N SER A 9 1.20 8.15 -2.69
CA SER A 9 1.68 6.78 -2.51
C SER A 9 0.59 5.78 -2.12
N SER A 10 -0.25 6.17 -1.15
CA SER A 10 -1.35 5.30 -0.72
C SER A 10 -2.44 5.18 -1.79
N ALA A 11 -2.75 6.27 -2.51
CA ALA A 11 -3.69 6.23 -3.64
C ALA A 11 -3.17 5.38 -4.81
N ASP A 12 -1.88 5.45 -5.14
CA ASP A 12 -1.27 4.66 -6.21
C ASP A 12 -1.29 3.16 -5.87
N CYS A 13 -0.98 2.81 -4.63
CA CYS A 13 -1.13 1.45 -4.08
C CYS A 13 -2.57 0.93 -4.25
N GLN A 14 -3.58 1.73 -3.90
CA GLN A 14 -4.99 1.36 -4.09
C GLN A 14 -5.35 1.21 -5.57
N VAL A 15 -4.97 2.17 -6.42
CA VAL A 15 -5.27 2.14 -7.85
C VAL A 15 -4.63 0.93 -8.51
N TYR A 16 -3.36 0.63 -8.20
CA TYR A 16 -2.66 -0.54 -8.70
C TYR A 16 -3.39 -1.83 -8.33
N LEU A 17 -3.72 -2.03 -7.05
CA LEU A 17 -4.41 -3.24 -6.59
C LEU A 17 -5.77 -3.41 -7.25
N ARG A 18 -6.53 -2.33 -7.38
CA ARG A 18 -7.81 -2.34 -8.11
C ARG A 18 -7.61 -2.70 -9.58
N ASN A 19 -6.57 -2.19 -10.22
CA ASN A 19 -6.28 -2.42 -11.64
C ASN A 19 -5.81 -3.86 -11.89
N VAL A 20 -5.11 -4.47 -10.94
CA VAL A 20 -4.77 -5.91 -10.96
C VAL A 20 -6.01 -6.79 -10.75
N GLY A 21 -7.08 -6.24 -10.15
CA GLY A 21 -8.35 -6.93 -9.92
C GLY A 21 -8.62 -7.30 -8.47
N TYR A 22 -7.86 -6.75 -7.52
CA TYR A 22 -8.13 -6.92 -6.09
C TYR A 22 -9.26 -6.00 -5.61
N ASN A 23 -9.98 -6.47 -4.61
CA ASN A 23 -11.04 -5.70 -3.99
C ASN A 23 -10.44 -4.72 -2.97
N VAL A 24 -10.28 -3.46 -3.38
CA VAL A 24 -9.75 -2.40 -2.51
C VAL A 24 -10.82 -1.96 -1.53
N GLY A 25 -10.76 -2.52 -0.33
CA GLY A 25 -11.58 -2.12 0.80
C GLY A 25 -10.83 -1.25 1.82
N PRO A 26 -11.50 -0.87 2.93
CA PRO A 26 -10.90 -0.05 3.98
C PRO A 26 -9.62 -0.65 4.58
N GLN A 27 -9.47 -1.99 4.57
CA GLN A 27 -8.26 -2.66 5.04
C GLN A 27 -7.07 -2.48 4.09
N VAL A 28 -7.31 -2.54 2.77
CA VAL A 28 -6.28 -2.28 1.75
C VAL A 28 -5.85 -0.82 1.83
N GLU A 29 -6.83 0.07 1.95
CA GLU A 29 -6.60 1.51 2.10
C GLU A 29 -5.76 1.83 3.34
N ASN A 30 -6.09 1.24 4.49
CA ASN A 30 -5.30 1.39 5.72
C ASN A 30 -3.88 0.80 5.58
N SER A 31 -3.72 -0.31 4.86
CA SER A 31 -2.41 -0.92 4.61
C SER A 31 -1.53 -0.04 3.72
N CYS A 32 -2.09 0.47 2.62
CA CYS A 32 -1.42 1.41 1.73
C CYS A 32 -1.07 2.72 2.46
N ASN A 33 -1.96 3.22 3.33
CA ASN A 33 -1.70 4.41 4.14
C ASN A 33 -0.56 4.17 5.14
N ALA A 34 -0.58 3.02 5.82
CA ALA A 34 0.50 2.62 6.71
C ALA A 34 1.84 2.51 5.98
N GLY A 35 1.87 1.94 4.77
CA GLY A 35 3.10 1.85 3.95
C GLY A 35 3.63 3.20 3.48
N ALA A 36 2.72 4.12 3.15
CA ALA A 36 3.05 5.49 2.72
C ALA A 36 3.47 6.41 3.88
N ALA A 37 3.23 6.00 5.13
CA ALA A 37 3.75 6.70 6.29
C ALA A 37 5.27 6.53 6.34
N TRP A 38 5.99 7.64 6.15
CA TRP A 38 7.44 7.66 6.14
C TRP A 38 7.98 7.19 7.50
N ASP A 39 8.72 6.09 7.51
CA ASP A 39 9.40 5.56 8.68
C ASP A 39 10.85 5.23 8.32
N MET A 40 11.78 5.73 9.14
CA MET A 40 13.22 5.51 8.95
C MET A 40 13.61 4.03 9.10
N SER A 41 12.79 3.24 9.78
CA SER A 41 13.05 1.81 10.03
C SER A 41 12.54 0.89 8.91
N GLY A 42 11.71 1.39 7.99
CA GLY A 42 11.06 0.58 6.95
C GLY A 42 10.00 -0.41 7.48
N LEU A 43 9.64 -0.33 8.77
CA LEU A 43 8.66 -1.21 9.42
C LEU A 43 7.27 -1.00 8.84
N ASN A 44 6.95 0.24 8.46
CA ASN A 44 5.69 0.61 7.82
C ASN A 44 5.49 -0.08 6.47
N ARG A 45 6.53 -0.16 5.64
CA ARG A 45 6.49 -0.88 4.35
C ARG A 45 6.33 -2.38 4.57
N HIS A 46 6.99 -2.93 5.59
CA HIS A 46 6.82 -4.34 5.96
C HIS A 46 5.41 -4.63 6.48
N ALA A 47 4.84 -3.77 7.32
CA ALA A 47 3.47 -3.89 7.81
C ALA A 47 2.45 -3.81 6.67
N CYS A 48 2.63 -2.84 5.75
CA CYS A 48 1.85 -2.74 4.52
C CYS A 48 1.88 -4.06 3.73
N TYR A 49 3.06 -4.62 3.51
CA TYR A 49 3.23 -5.88 2.79
C TYR A 49 2.51 -7.04 3.47
N VAL A 50 2.72 -7.22 4.79
CA VAL A 50 2.09 -8.31 5.55
C VAL A 50 0.57 -8.16 5.55
N SER A 51 0.05 -6.95 5.75
CA SER A 51 -1.39 -6.70 5.73
C SER A 51 -2.02 -6.98 4.37
N LEU A 52 -1.42 -6.51 3.27
CA LEU A 52 -1.90 -6.81 1.92
C LEU A 52 -1.90 -8.32 1.63
N VAL A 53 -0.83 -9.03 2.00
CA VAL A 53 -0.75 -10.49 1.81
C VAL A 53 -1.83 -11.22 2.62
N ASN A 54 -2.11 -10.77 3.85
CA ASN A 54 -3.17 -11.33 4.68
C ASN A 54 -4.56 -11.12 4.07
N LEU A 55 -4.76 -10.02 3.35
CA LEU A 55 -6.00 -9.73 2.60
C LEU A 55 -6.14 -10.56 1.32
N GLY A 56 -5.14 -11.38 0.97
CA GLY A 56 -5.12 -12.21 -0.22
C GLY A 56 -4.45 -11.57 -1.43
N VAL A 57 -3.79 -10.41 -1.27
CA VAL A 57 -2.94 -9.84 -2.31
C VAL A 57 -1.71 -10.72 -2.49
N LYS A 58 -1.33 -11.02 -3.74
CA LYS A 58 -0.10 -11.77 -3.98
C LYS A 58 1.11 -11.01 -3.46
N VAL A 59 2.08 -11.74 -2.93
CA VAL A 59 3.35 -11.20 -2.45
C VAL A 59 4.06 -10.27 -3.45
N ASN A 60 4.03 -10.58 -4.75
CA ASN A 60 4.62 -9.71 -5.78
C ASN A 60 3.86 -8.39 -5.94
N ASP A 61 2.53 -8.43 -5.92
CA ASP A 61 1.67 -7.25 -6.06
C ASP A 61 1.76 -6.39 -4.79
N ALA A 62 1.74 -7.02 -3.60
CA ALA A 62 1.90 -6.37 -2.32
C ALA A 62 3.28 -5.70 -2.18
N SER A 63 4.35 -6.37 -2.64
CA SER A 63 5.70 -5.78 -2.63
C SER A 63 5.78 -4.58 -3.57
N THR A 64 5.22 -4.68 -4.78
CA THR A 64 5.16 -3.54 -5.72
C THR A 64 4.39 -2.37 -5.10
N ALA A 65 3.21 -2.64 -4.54
CA ALA A 65 2.36 -1.62 -3.94
C ALA A 65 3.01 -0.94 -2.71
N CYS A 66 3.74 -1.69 -1.86
CA CYS A 66 4.32 -1.16 -0.62
C CYS A 66 5.78 -0.69 -0.75
N TYR A 67 6.51 -1.05 -1.81
CA TYR A 67 7.93 -0.69 -1.95
C TYR A 67 8.23 0.11 -3.23
N GLN A 68 7.44 -0.05 -4.29
CA GLN A 68 7.62 0.73 -5.52
C GLN A 68 6.65 1.91 -5.61
N LEU A 69 5.46 1.78 -4.99
CA LEU A 69 4.41 2.79 -5.03
C LEU A 69 4.22 3.54 -3.69
N ALA A 70 4.83 3.08 -2.59
CA ALA A 70 4.65 3.67 -1.25
C ALA A 70 5.74 4.65 -0.79
#